data_AF-A0A0F6SEG2-F1
#
_entry.id   AF-A0A0F6SEG2-F1
#
_cell.length_a   1.000
_cell.length_b   1.000
_cell.length_c   1.000
_cell.angle_alpha   90.00
_cell.angle_beta   90.00
_cell.angle_gamma   90.00
#
_symmetry.space_group_name_H-M   'P 1'
#
loop_
_entity.id
_entity.type
_entity.pdbx_description
1 polymer ?
#
loop_
_entity_poly.entity_id
_entity_poly.type
_entity_poly.pdbx_seq_one_letter_code
_entity_poly.pdbx_strand_id
1 'polypeptide(L)'
;MLPDILLVEVAAIVALLIAAEASFAWGRRRADRVDEKGRSALGTMQTATLALLGLLLAFATSMAEARFSGRRALILAESNAIGTAYLRSKWLPEPHASELARLLREYVRARIELYEAGSDLSLDERANDRAASLHQQMWDHTVDVMRADPRSVATGRFVESLNEVIDLEAARWIAARAHVPVSIPIMVLAVALVAIAVTGFLCGVERKRSAVALTVVPLLIGMTFAMMLDLDSPRVGLVRAGQGPMLRLERMLAADAAR
;
A
#
# COMPACT_ATOMS: atom_id res chain seq x y z
N MET A 1 -13.30 -4.72 6.78
CA MET A 1 -11.99 -4.39 7.38
C MET A 1 -11.47 -2.96 7.08
N LEU A 2 -12.08 -2.15 6.20
CA LEU A 2 -11.96 -0.67 6.31
C LEU A 2 -12.12 -0.16 7.77
N PRO A 3 -13.03 -0.72 8.61
CA PRO A 3 -13.11 -0.37 10.02
C PRO A 3 -11.83 -0.63 10.81
N ASP A 4 -11.00 -1.63 10.48
CA ASP A 4 -9.89 -2.02 11.36
C ASP A 4 -8.70 -1.05 11.27
N ILE A 5 -8.37 -0.58 10.07
CA ILE A 5 -7.31 0.44 9.88
C ILE A 5 -7.79 1.79 10.39
N LEU A 6 -9.01 2.20 10.03
CA LEU A 6 -9.59 3.43 10.56
C LEU A 6 -9.68 3.40 12.09
N LEU A 7 -10.00 2.24 12.68
CA LEU A 7 -10.00 2.06 14.13
C LEU A 7 -8.59 2.24 14.71
N VAL A 8 -7.54 1.68 14.09
CA VAL A 8 -6.16 1.87 14.54
C VAL A 8 -5.73 3.33 14.43
N GLU A 9 -6.06 4.01 13.33
CA GLU A 9 -5.76 5.43 13.11
C GLU A 9 -6.47 6.32 14.14
N VAL A 10 -7.77 6.12 14.34
CA VAL A 10 -8.57 6.84 15.33
C VAL A 10 -8.07 6.53 16.75
N ALA A 11 -7.75 5.27 17.05
CA ALA A 11 -7.20 4.88 18.34
C ALA A 11 -5.84 5.53 18.61
N ALA A 12 -4.98 5.65 17.60
CA ALA A 12 -3.70 6.34 17.72
C ALA A 12 -3.89 7.84 17.99
N ILE A 13 -4.79 8.51 17.27
CA ILE A 13 -5.13 9.92 17.50
C ILE A 13 -5.69 10.13 18.91
N VAL A 14 -6.64 9.30 19.32
CA VAL A 14 -7.23 9.35 20.66
C VAL A 14 -6.17 9.11 21.74
N ALA A 15 -5.27 8.14 21.55
CA ALA A 15 -4.18 7.87 22.47
C ALA A 15 -3.23 9.08 22.62
N LEU A 16 -2.90 9.77 21.52
CA LEU A 16 -2.10 10.99 21.56
C LEU A 16 -2.81 12.13 22.30
N LEU A 17 -4.12 12.32 22.06
CA LEU A 17 -4.91 13.34 22.76
C LEU A 17 -5.02 13.05 24.27
N ILE A 18 -5.26 11.79 24.65
CA ILE A 18 -5.27 11.36 26.05
C ILE A 18 -3.90 11.59 26.69
N ALA A 19 -2.81 11.23 25.99
CA ALA A 19 -1.45 11.46 26.49
C ALA A 19 -1.17 12.95 26.70
N ALA A 20 -1.62 13.82 25.80
CA ALA A 20 -1.48 15.27 25.94
C ALA A 20 -2.20 15.80 27.20
N GLU A 21 -3.46 15.44 27.40
CA GLU A 21 -4.24 15.90 28.55
C GLU A 21 -3.78 15.29 29.89
N ALA A 22 -3.42 13.99 29.89
CA ALA A 22 -2.92 13.30 31.08
C ALA A 22 -1.59 13.88 31.54
N SER A 23 -0.66 14.10 30.61
CA SER A 23 0.65 14.70 30.92
C SER A 23 0.51 16.17 31.34
N PHE A 24 -0.41 16.92 30.74
CA PHE A 24 -0.75 18.28 31.18
C PHE A 24 -1.30 18.34 32.60
N ALA A 25 -2.27 17.49 32.93
CA ALA A 25 -2.81 17.40 34.28
C ALA A 25 -1.72 17.02 35.30
N TRP A 26 -0.81 16.12 34.91
CA TRP A 26 0.32 15.70 35.73
C TRP A 26 1.33 16.83 35.94
N GLY A 27 1.71 17.54 34.88
CA GLY A 27 2.60 18.70 34.93
C GLY A 27 2.05 19.80 35.81
N ARG A 28 0.76 20.10 35.71
CA ARG A 28 0.09 21.10 36.54
C ARG A 28 0.17 20.76 38.04
N ARG A 29 -0.02 19.49 38.40
CA ARG A 29 0.10 19.03 39.80
C ARG A 29 1.53 19.11 40.33
N ARG A 30 2.54 19.15 39.45
CA ARG A 30 3.96 19.22 39.82
C ARG A 30 4.61 20.56 39.53
N ALA A 31 3.85 21.56 39.11
CA ALA A 31 4.36 22.88 38.74
C ALA A 31 5.28 23.47 39.82
N ASP A 32 4.91 23.34 41.09
CA ASP A 32 5.65 23.93 42.22
C ASP A 32 6.93 23.15 42.56
N ARG A 33 7.12 21.95 42.00
CA ARG A 33 8.32 21.13 42.17
C ARG A 33 9.35 21.32 41.05
N VAL A 34 9.01 22.07 40.00
CA VAL A 34 9.88 22.28 38.84
C VAL A 34 10.30 23.74 38.79
N ASP A 35 11.59 23.95 39.04
CA ASP A 35 12.21 25.27 38.96
C ASP A 35 12.41 25.72 37.50
N GLU A 36 12.99 26.90 37.31
CA GLU A 36 13.22 27.47 35.98
C GLU A 36 14.21 26.65 35.15
N LYS A 37 15.24 26.09 35.78
CA LYS A 37 16.21 25.21 35.11
C LYS A 37 15.54 23.94 34.60
N GLY A 38 14.67 23.33 35.41
CA GLY A 38 13.87 22.18 35.02
C GLY A 38 12.95 22.47 33.83
N ARG A 39 12.28 23.63 33.82
CA ARG A 39 11.46 24.08 32.69
C ARG A 39 12.26 24.25 31.41
N SER A 40 13.44 24.89 31.49
CA SER A 40 14.33 25.08 30.35
C SER A 40 14.79 23.73 29.76
N ALA A 41 15.21 22.80 30.62
CA ALA A 41 15.62 21.45 30.19
C ALA A 41 14.47 20.68 29.51
N LEU A 42 13.24 20.76 30.05
CA LEU A 42 12.05 20.17 29.45
C LEU A 42 11.76 20.76 28.06
N GLY A 43 11.95 22.07 27.87
CA GLY A 43 11.83 22.73 26.57
C GLY A 43 12.83 22.17 25.55
N THR A 44 14.11 22.00 25.94
CA THR A 44 15.12 21.38 25.07
C THR A 44 14.77 19.93 24.71
N MET A 45 14.31 19.13 25.69
CA MET A 45 13.84 17.76 25.46
C MET A 45 12.64 17.72 24.52
N GLN A 46 11.70 18.65 24.66
CA GLN A 46 10.54 18.78 23.79
C GLN A 46 10.97 19.02 22.33
N THR A 47 11.84 20.01 22.11
CA THR A 47 12.35 20.32 20.76
C THR A 47 13.09 19.13 20.15
N ALA A 48 13.98 18.48 20.91
CA ALA A 48 14.73 17.33 20.42
C ALA A 48 13.84 16.13 20.07
N THR A 49 12.84 15.82 20.91
CA THR A 49 11.93 14.70 20.67
C THR A 49 10.97 14.97 19.51
N LEU A 50 10.45 16.19 19.36
CA LEU A 50 9.64 16.57 18.19
C LEU A 50 10.46 16.56 16.90
N ALA A 51 11.72 17.00 16.92
CA ALA A 51 12.61 16.93 15.77
C ALA A 51 12.88 15.47 15.35
N LEU A 52 13.17 14.60 16.32
CA LEU A 52 13.34 13.16 16.07
C LEU A 52 12.06 12.54 15.50
N LEU A 53 10.90 12.89 16.05
CA LEU A 53 9.61 12.41 15.54
C LEU A 53 9.37 12.84 14.09
N GLY A 54 9.65 14.10 13.76
CA GLY A 54 9.54 14.61 12.39
C GLY A 54 10.43 13.83 11.41
N LEU A 55 11.67 13.54 11.81
CA LEU A 55 12.59 12.72 11.01
C LEU A 55 12.08 11.29 10.82
N LEU A 56 11.58 10.65 11.88
CA LEU A 56 11.03 9.30 11.82
C LEU A 56 9.78 9.24 10.94
N LEU A 57 8.87 10.21 11.05
CA LEU A 57 7.69 10.31 10.18
C LEU A 57 8.08 10.50 8.71
N ALA A 58 9.09 11.33 8.43
CA ALA A 58 9.58 11.54 7.05
C ALA A 58 10.11 10.23 6.44
N PHE A 59 10.98 9.50 7.15
CA PHE A 59 11.50 8.22 6.66
C PHE A 59 10.42 7.16 6.55
N ALA A 60 9.51 7.07 7.53
CA ALA A 60 8.44 6.09 7.52
C ALA A 60 7.45 6.34 6.37
N THR A 61 7.10 7.61 6.11
CA THR A 61 6.26 8.00 4.97
C THR A 61 6.96 7.73 3.63
N SER A 62 8.27 8.00 3.52
CA SER A 62 9.04 7.68 2.30
C SER A 62 9.09 6.16 2.03
N MET A 63 9.22 5.33 3.06
CA MET A 63 9.17 3.88 2.91
C MET A 63 7.79 3.37 2.45
N ALA A 64 6.71 3.98 2.94
CA ALA A 64 5.35 3.67 2.52
C ALA A 64 5.11 4.12 1.06
N GLU A 65 5.61 5.29 0.67
CA GLU A 65 5.52 5.82 -0.70
C GLU A 65 6.24 4.90 -1.69
N ALA A 66 7.47 4.47 -1.39
CA ALA A 66 8.24 3.60 -2.29
C ALA A 66 7.52 2.26 -2.56
N ARG A 67 6.84 1.72 -1.55
CA ARG A 67 6.00 0.51 -1.71
C ARG A 67 4.76 0.79 -2.54
N PHE A 68 4.10 1.92 -2.30
CA PHE A 68 2.93 2.34 -3.04
C PHE A 68 3.24 2.58 -4.53
N SER A 69 4.32 3.30 -4.83
CA SER A 69 4.76 3.57 -6.20
C SER A 69 5.25 2.29 -6.89
N GLY A 70 5.97 1.42 -6.19
CA GLY A 70 6.35 0.09 -6.70
C GLY A 70 5.14 -0.79 -7.07
N ARG A 71 4.11 -0.83 -6.22
CA ARG A 71 2.83 -1.51 -6.51
C ARG A 71 2.16 -0.96 -7.77
N ARG A 72 2.11 0.37 -7.93
CA ARG A 72 1.54 1.02 -9.14
C ARG A 72 2.34 0.71 -10.40
N ALA A 73 3.66 0.72 -10.31
CA ALA A 73 4.54 0.40 -11.42
C ALA A 73 4.31 -1.04 -11.91
N LEU A 74 4.16 -2.01 -10.99
CA LEU A 74 3.87 -3.39 -11.35
C LEU A 74 2.49 -3.58 -12.00
N ILE A 75 1.45 -2.86 -11.54
CA ILE A 75 0.13 -2.88 -12.19
C ILE A 75 0.22 -2.39 -13.63
N LEU A 76 0.95 -1.30 -13.87
CA LEU A 76 1.16 -0.76 -15.21
C LEU A 76 1.97 -1.72 -16.08
N ALA A 77 3.07 -2.27 -15.55
CA ALA A 77 3.92 -3.21 -16.27
C ALA A 77 3.11 -4.45 -16.70
N GLU A 78 2.34 -5.05 -15.78
CA GLU A 78 1.54 -6.22 -16.11
C GLU A 78 0.46 -5.90 -17.15
N SER A 79 -0.22 -4.75 -17.01
CA SER A 79 -1.19 -4.31 -18.02
C SER A 79 -0.58 -4.18 -19.41
N ASN A 80 0.67 -3.71 -19.51
CA ASN A 80 1.37 -3.60 -20.79
C ASN A 80 1.82 -4.98 -21.32
N ALA A 81 2.29 -5.87 -20.45
CA ALA A 81 2.67 -7.23 -20.80
C ALA A 81 1.47 -8.02 -21.35
N ILE A 82 0.32 -7.95 -20.68
CA ILE A 82 -0.93 -8.58 -21.15
C ILE A 82 -1.35 -8.01 -22.50
N GLY A 83 -1.32 -6.68 -22.66
CA GLY A 83 -1.65 -6.04 -23.94
C GLY A 83 -0.73 -6.51 -25.08
N THR A 84 0.56 -6.69 -24.79
CA THR A 84 1.53 -7.23 -25.73
C THR A 84 1.23 -8.69 -26.06
N ALA A 85 1.02 -9.53 -25.05
CA ALA A 85 0.66 -10.94 -25.23
C ALA A 85 -0.62 -11.10 -26.06
N TYR A 86 -1.64 -10.27 -25.83
CA TYR A 86 -2.89 -10.29 -26.58
C TYR A 86 -2.70 -9.94 -28.06
N LEU A 87 -1.89 -8.92 -28.37
CA LEU A 87 -1.60 -8.59 -29.77
C LEU A 87 -0.79 -9.70 -30.46
N ARG A 88 0.14 -10.34 -29.73
CA ARG A 88 0.97 -11.43 -30.24
C ARG A 88 0.21 -12.75 -30.40
N SER A 89 -0.82 -13.00 -29.58
CA SER A 89 -1.63 -14.22 -29.69
C SER A 89 -2.33 -14.32 -31.04
N LYS A 90 -2.65 -13.19 -31.67
CA LYS A 90 -3.27 -13.11 -33.00
C LYS A 90 -2.36 -13.55 -34.14
N TRP A 91 -1.05 -13.69 -33.91
CA TRP A 91 -0.13 -14.20 -34.92
C TRP A 91 -0.10 -15.73 -34.98
N LEU A 92 -0.72 -16.38 -34.01
CA LEU A 92 -0.73 -17.83 -33.88
C LEU A 92 -1.82 -18.45 -34.78
N PRO A 93 -1.70 -19.73 -35.13
CA PRO A 93 -2.74 -20.40 -35.90
C PRO A 93 -4.02 -20.59 -35.08
N GLU A 94 -5.17 -20.58 -35.75
CA GLU A 94 -6.44 -21.00 -35.16
C GLU A 94 -6.43 -22.51 -34.89
N PRO A 95 -7.12 -22.99 -33.82
CA PRO A 95 -7.98 -22.24 -32.90
C PRO A 95 -7.25 -21.55 -31.72
N HIS A 96 -5.92 -21.67 -31.63
CA HIS A 96 -5.15 -21.22 -30.47
C HIS A 96 -5.16 -19.69 -30.33
N ALA A 97 -5.14 -18.94 -31.44
CA ALA A 97 -5.16 -17.49 -31.41
C ALA A 97 -6.40 -16.93 -30.70
N SER A 98 -7.58 -17.38 -31.12
CA SER A 98 -8.86 -16.97 -30.53
C SER A 98 -8.98 -17.39 -29.06
N GLU A 99 -8.51 -18.58 -28.72
CA GLU A 99 -8.60 -19.12 -27.37
C GLU A 99 -7.64 -18.43 -26.39
N LEU A 100 -6.40 -18.16 -26.79
CA LEU A 100 -5.45 -17.37 -26.00
C LEU A 100 -5.94 -15.92 -25.80
N ALA A 101 -6.54 -15.32 -26.82
CA ALA A 101 -7.16 -14.00 -26.71
C ALA A 101 -8.36 -13.98 -25.74
N ARG A 102 -9.15 -15.06 -25.67
CA ARG A 102 -10.21 -15.25 -24.67
C ARG A 102 -9.62 -15.40 -23.26
N LEU A 103 -8.62 -16.27 -23.07
CA LEU A 103 -8.00 -16.52 -21.77
C LEU A 103 -7.33 -15.26 -21.18
N LEU A 104 -6.65 -14.46 -22.00
CA LEU A 104 -6.05 -13.19 -21.56
C LEU A 104 -7.12 -12.18 -21.10
N ARG A 105 -8.29 -12.13 -21.75
CA ARG A 105 -9.41 -11.28 -21.31
C ARG A 105 -10.00 -11.75 -19.99
N GLU A 106 -10.17 -13.06 -19.83
CA GLU A 106 -10.61 -13.64 -18.55
C GLU A 106 -9.62 -13.39 -17.43
N TYR A 107 -8.32 -13.44 -17.74
CA TYR A 107 -7.27 -13.09 -16.80
C TYR A 107 -7.38 -11.63 -16.34
N VAL A 108 -7.53 -10.67 -17.27
CA VAL A 108 -7.73 -9.26 -16.92
C VAL A 108 -8.95 -9.06 -16.02
N ARG A 109 -10.08 -9.70 -16.34
CA ARG A 109 -11.29 -9.63 -15.51
C ARG A 109 -11.06 -10.20 -14.10
N ALA A 110 -10.43 -11.37 -14.00
CA ALA A 110 -10.10 -11.98 -12.72
C ALA A 110 -9.19 -11.07 -11.86
N ARG A 111 -8.25 -10.35 -12.49
CA ARG A 111 -7.39 -9.38 -11.78
C ARG A 111 -8.14 -8.15 -11.28
N ILE A 112 -9.15 -7.67 -12.01
CA ILE A 112 -10.00 -6.56 -11.59
C ILE A 112 -10.87 -6.99 -10.41
N GLU A 113 -11.56 -8.12 -10.53
CA GLU A 113 -12.42 -8.69 -9.47
C GLU A 113 -11.64 -8.92 -8.17
N LEU A 114 -10.42 -9.45 -8.25
CA LEU A 114 -9.52 -9.62 -7.10
C LEU A 114 -9.21 -8.30 -6.38
N TYR A 115 -9.05 -7.22 -7.14
CA TYR A 115 -8.79 -5.91 -6.53
C TYR A 115 -10.04 -5.33 -5.86
N GLU A 116 -11.20 -5.52 -6.47
CA GLU A 116 -12.49 -5.06 -5.93
C GLU A 116 -12.92 -5.83 -4.69
N ALA A 117 -12.54 -7.11 -4.58
CA ALA A 117 -12.72 -7.94 -3.39
C ALA A 117 -11.99 -7.42 -2.13
N GLY A 118 -11.00 -6.53 -2.28
CA GLY A 118 -10.35 -5.86 -1.16
C GLY A 118 -9.37 -6.74 -0.38
N SER A 119 -9.73 -7.11 0.86
CA SER A 119 -8.83 -7.78 1.85
C SER A 119 -9.37 -9.11 2.35
N ASP A 120 -10.35 -9.70 1.67
CA ASP A 120 -10.86 -11.01 2.01
C ASP A 120 -9.83 -12.09 1.60
N LEU A 121 -9.19 -12.69 2.60
CA LEU A 121 -8.16 -13.73 2.42
C LEU A 121 -8.68 -14.93 1.62
N SER A 122 -9.96 -15.27 1.78
CA SER A 122 -10.56 -16.39 1.04
C SER A 122 -10.77 -16.06 -0.44
N LEU A 123 -10.99 -14.79 -0.76
CA LEU A 123 -11.07 -14.31 -2.15
C LEU A 123 -9.67 -14.15 -2.76
N ASP A 124 -8.66 -13.81 -1.96
CA ASP A 124 -7.25 -13.78 -2.40
C ASP A 124 -6.76 -15.17 -2.84
N GLU A 125 -7.03 -16.22 -2.06
CA GLU A 125 -6.67 -17.60 -2.42
C GLU A 125 -7.40 -18.07 -3.69
N ARG A 126 -8.73 -17.87 -3.74
CA ARG A 126 -9.53 -18.28 -4.91
C ARG A 126 -9.13 -17.55 -6.19
N ALA A 127 -8.79 -16.26 -6.09
CA ALA A 127 -8.35 -15.50 -7.25
C ALA A 127 -6.97 -15.94 -7.74
N ASN A 128 -6.07 -16.31 -6.84
CA ASN A 128 -4.80 -16.91 -7.20
C ASN A 128 -4.97 -18.27 -7.88
N ASP A 129 -5.84 -19.13 -7.35
CA ASP A 129 -6.13 -20.43 -7.98
C ASP A 129 -6.72 -20.23 -9.38
N ARG A 130 -7.61 -19.23 -9.54
CA ARG A 130 -8.18 -18.88 -10.84
C ARG A 130 -7.11 -18.38 -11.81
N ALA A 131 -6.21 -17.52 -11.36
CA ALA A 131 -5.13 -16.98 -12.17
C ALA A 131 -4.13 -18.08 -12.59
N ALA A 132 -3.72 -18.94 -11.66
CA ALA A 132 -2.88 -20.11 -11.93
C ALA A 132 -3.53 -21.06 -12.95
N SER A 133 -4.83 -21.31 -12.83
CA SER A 133 -5.59 -22.12 -13.80
C SER A 133 -5.62 -21.48 -15.20
N LEU A 134 -5.74 -20.16 -15.30
CA LEU A 134 -5.71 -19.44 -16.58
C LEU A 134 -4.29 -19.45 -17.19
N HIS A 135 -3.25 -19.26 -16.38
CA HIS A 135 -1.86 -19.38 -16.82
C HIS A 135 -1.55 -20.77 -17.33
N GLN A 136 -2.01 -21.83 -16.65
CA GLN A 136 -1.83 -23.19 -17.13
C GLN A 136 -2.51 -23.43 -18.48
N GLN A 137 -3.76 -23.01 -18.64
CA GLN A 137 -4.47 -23.14 -19.92
C GLN A 137 -3.75 -22.39 -21.05
N MET A 138 -3.30 -21.16 -20.80
CA MET A 138 -2.54 -20.39 -21.79
C MET A 138 -1.22 -21.10 -22.15
N TRP A 139 -0.55 -21.68 -21.16
CA TRP A 139 0.69 -22.42 -21.37
C TRP A 139 0.46 -23.69 -22.21
N ASP A 140 -0.61 -24.44 -21.94
CA ASP A 140 -0.94 -25.65 -22.69
C ASP A 140 -1.17 -25.34 -24.18
N HIS A 141 -1.97 -24.31 -24.50
CA HIS A 141 -2.13 -23.85 -25.89
C HIS A 141 -0.81 -23.41 -26.52
N THR A 142 0.07 -22.78 -25.75
CA THR A 142 1.38 -22.32 -26.22
C THR A 142 2.28 -23.51 -26.58
N VAL A 143 2.30 -24.54 -25.74
CA VAL A 143 3.07 -25.77 -25.96
C VAL A 143 2.59 -26.49 -27.21
N ASP A 144 1.27 -26.57 -27.43
CA ASP A 144 0.70 -27.21 -28.62
C ASP A 144 1.13 -26.50 -29.91
N VAL A 145 1.04 -25.16 -29.94
CA VAL A 145 1.50 -24.36 -31.10
C VAL A 145 3.01 -24.54 -31.32
N MET A 146 3.80 -24.54 -30.24
CA MET A 146 5.25 -24.69 -30.33
C MET A 146 5.68 -26.09 -30.79
N ARG A 147 4.94 -27.14 -30.43
CA ARG A 147 5.19 -28.51 -30.93
C ARG A 147 4.85 -28.64 -32.42
N ALA A 148 3.82 -27.94 -32.88
CA ALA A 148 3.42 -27.94 -34.28
C ALA A 148 4.43 -27.22 -35.18
N ASP A 149 4.98 -26.09 -34.74
CA ASP A 149 6.05 -25.37 -35.45
C ASP A 149 7.15 -24.85 -34.49
N PRO A 150 8.16 -25.69 -34.17
CA PRO A 150 9.24 -25.32 -33.26
C PRO A 150 10.15 -24.19 -33.75
N ARG A 151 10.09 -23.82 -35.04
CA ARG A 151 10.97 -22.79 -35.63
C ARG A 151 10.25 -21.44 -35.80
N SER A 152 8.99 -21.36 -35.37
CA SER A 152 8.17 -20.16 -35.48
C SER A 152 8.71 -19.02 -34.59
N VAL A 153 9.23 -17.98 -35.22
CA VAL A 153 9.65 -16.75 -34.53
C VAL A 153 8.45 -16.08 -33.85
N ALA A 154 7.26 -16.10 -34.49
CA ALA A 154 6.05 -15.51 -33.91
C ALA A 154 5.64 -16.22 -32.60
N THR A 155 5.70 -17.55 -32.58
CA THR A 155 5.42 -18.34 -31.37
C THR A 155 6.44 -18.07 -30.28
N GLY A 156 7.74 -18.00 -30.61
CA GLY A 156 8.78 -17.63 -29.64
C GLY A 156 8.55 -16.24 -29.01
N ARG A 157 8.16 -15.24 -29.81
CA ARG A 157 7.81 -13.90 -29.31
C ARG A 157 6.56 -13.91 -28.44
N PHE A 158 5.58 -14.76 -28.73
CA PHE A 158 4.41 -14.92 -27.87
C PHE A 158 4.78 -15.56 -26.53
N VAL A 159 5.60 -16.63 -26.54
CA VAL A 159 6.12 -17.26 -25.32
C VAL A 159 6.83 -16.25 -24.42
N GLU A 160 7.71 -15.40 -24.98
CA GLU A 160 8.37 -14.32 -24.24
C GLU A 160 7.36 -13.39 -23.56
N SER A 161 6.32 -12.95 -24.27
CA SER A 161 5.30 -12.08 -23.66
C SER A 161 4.42 -12.77 -22.64
N LEU A 162 4.13 -14.07 -22.81
CA LEU A 162 3.35 -14.84 -21.84
C LEU A 162 4.15 -15.08 -20.56
N ASN A 163 5.45 -15.39 -20.68
CA ASN A 163 6.35 -15.47 -19.53
C ASN A 163 6.40 -14.15 -18.75
N GLU A 164 6.49 -13.01 -19.44
CA GLU A 164 6.49 -11.71 -18.78
C GLU A 164 5.20 -11.45 -17.99
N VAL A 165 4.04 -11.89 -18.50
CA VAL A 165 2.76 -11.82 -17.75
C VAL A 165 2.82 -12.66 -16.47
N ILE A 166 3.33 -13.89 -16.55
CA ILE A 166 3.44 -14.81 -15.40
C ILE A 166 4.45 -14.27 -14.36
N ASP A 167 5.60 -13.77 -14.80
CA ASP A 167 6.62 -13.19 -13.91
C ASP A 167 6.09 -11.95 -13.17
N LEU A 168 5.32 -11.10 -13.86
CA LEU A 168 4.71 -9.91 -13.28
C LEU A 168 3.59 -10.24 -12.30
N GLU A 169 2.85 -11.34 -12.49
CA GLU A 169 1.92 -11.85 -11.49
C GLU A 169 2.65 -12.16 -10.17
N ALA A 170 3.72 -12.95 -10.25
CA ALA A 170 4.51 -13.34 -9.08
C ALA A 170 5.10 -12.11 -8.36
N ALA A 171 5.59 -11.12 -9.12
CA ALA A 171 6.07 -9.86 -8.57
C ALA A 171 4.95 -9.07 -7.87
N ARG A 172 3.75 -8.98 -8.47
CA ARG A 172 2.59 -8.32 -7.85
C ARG A 172 2.14 -9.01 -6.57
N TRP A 173 2.23 -10.33 -6.50
CA TRP A 173 1.90 -11.11 -5.31
C TRP A 173 2.82 -10.78 -4.13
N ILE A 174 4.13 -10.74 -4.38
CA ILE A 174 5.12 -10.36 -3.36
C ILE A 174 4.89 -8.90 -2.93
N ALA A 175 4.69 -8.00 -3.89
CA ALA A 175 4.48 -6.57 -3.61
C ALA A 175 3.18 -6.29 -2.86
N ALA A 176 2.12 -7.08 -3.06
CA ALA A 176 0.86 -6.95 -2.34
C ALA A 176 0.98 -7.30 -0.84
N ARG A 177 2.00 -8.08 -0.46
CA ARG A 177 2.29 -8.49 0.92
C ARG A 177 3.43 -7.69 1.55
N ALA A 178 4.12 -6.86 0.77
CA ALA A 178 5.19 -6.02 1.24
C ALA A 178 4.63 -4.83 2.02
N HIS A 179 4.79 -4.87 3.34
CA HIS A 179 4.44 -3.79 4.26
C HIS A 179 5.70 -3.13 4.81
N VAL A 180 5.57 -1.94 5.38
CA VAL A 180 6.59 -1.37 6.25
C VAL A 180 6.73 -2.32 7.46
N PRO A 181 7.97 -2.70 7.87
CA PRO A 181 8.17 -3.57 9.01
C PRO A 181 7.44 -3.03 10.25
N VAL A 182 6.69 -3.87 10.95
CA VAL A 182 5.81 -3.50 12.07
C VAL A 182 6.55 -2.73 13.18
N SER A 183 7.85 -2.93 13.30
CA SER A 183 8.71 -2.17 14.23
C SER A 183 8.71 -0.66 13.97
N ILE A 184 8.59 -0.21 12.72
CA ILE A 184 8.61 1.22 12.37
C ILE A 184 7.38 1.98 12.89
N PRO A 185 6.12 1.59 12.58
CA PRO A 185 4.96 2.30 13.12
C PRO A 185 4.89 2.21 14.65
N ILE A 186 5.31 1.10 15.26
CA ILE A 186 5.41 0.99 16.73
C ILE A 186 6.40 2.04 17.27
N MET A 187 7.58 2.15 16.67
CA MET A 187 8.61 3.10 17.09
C MET A 187 8.14 4.56 16.91
N VAL A 188 7.51 4.88 15.77
CA VAL A 188 6.95 6.22 15.51
C VAL A 188 5.89 6.57 16.55
N LEU A 189 4.96 5.66 16.84
CA LEU A 189 3.91 5.89 17.84
C LEU A 189 4.49 6.05 19.24
N ALA A 190 5.49 5.24 19.62
CA ALA A 190 6.15 5.34 20.91
C ALA A 190 6.86 6.69 21.08
N VAL A 191 7.62 7.14 20.08
CA VAL A 191 8.29 8.45 20.11
C VAL A 191 7.27 9.59 20.08
N ALA A 192 6.17 9.45 19.33
CA ALA A 192 5.08 10.41 19.32
C ALA A 192 4.43 10.58 20.70
N LEU A 193 4.14 9.48 21.39
CA LEU A 193 3.59 9.51 22.75
C LEU A 193 4.55 10.20 23.72
N VAL A 194 5.85 9.95 23.63
CA VAL A 194 6.86 10.63 24.46
C VAL A 194 6.91 12.13 24.15
N ALA A 195 6.97 12.51 22.87
CA ALA A 195 7.04 13.91 22.46
C ALA A 195 5.79 14.70 22.91
N ILE A 196 4.61 14.09 22.79
CA ILE A 196 3.35 14.68 23.26
C ILE A 196 3.29 14.72 24.78
N ALA A 197 3.76 13.69 25.48
CA ALA A 197 3.79 13.68 26.94
C ALA A 197 4.72 14.76 27.50
N VAL A 198 5.91 14.94 26.92
CA VAL A 198 6.84 16.03 27.30
C VAL A 198 6.20 17.40 27.03
N THR A 199 5.56 17.56 25.88
CA THR A 199 4.86 18.79 25.49
C THR A 199 3.73 19.14 26.46
N GLY A 200 2.83 18.20 26.74
CA GLY A 200 1.71 18.41 27.66
C GLY A 200 2.20 18.67 29.08
N PHE A 201 3.19 17.90 29.56
CA PHE A 201 3.79 18.11 30.88
C PHE A 201 4.39 19.50 31.03
N LEU A 202 5.13 20.00 30.03
CA LEU A 202 5.70 21.35 30.05
C LEU A 202 4.60 22.42 30.13
N CYS A 203 3.56 22.35 29.28
CA CYS A 203 2.41 23.26 29.37
C CYS A 203 1.73 23.21 30.75
N GLY A 204 1.68 22.02 31.36
CA GLY A 204 1.14 21.80 32.70
C GLY A 204 1.95 22.52 33.77
N VAL A 205 3.28 22.34 33.75
CA VAL A 205 4.21 23.00 34.68
C VAL A 205 4.13 24.52 34.57
N GLU A 206 4.03 25.05 33.35
CA GLU A 206 3.85 26.49 33.11
C GLU A 206 2.46 27.01 33.50
N ARG A 207 1.52 26.11 33.85
CA ARG A 207 0.10 26.40 34.09
C ARG A 207 -0.58 27.13 32.92
N LYS A 208 -0.04 27.01 31.71
CA LYS A 208 -0.57 27.62 30.47
C LYS A 208 -1.21 26.56 29.60
N ARG A 209 -2.54 26.66 29.44
CA ARG A 209 -3.28 25.76 28.54
C ARG A 209 -3.16 26.28 27.11
N SER A 210 -2.34 25.63 26.29
CA SER A 210 -2.22 25.93 24.86
C SER A 210 -3.04 24.92 24.05
N ALA A 211 -4.11 25.39 23.40
CA ALA A 211 -4.91 24.55 22.50
C ALA A 211 -4.08 24.01 21.32
N VAL A 212 -3.08 24.78 20.88
CA VAL A 212 -2.15 24.34 19.82
C VAL A 212 -1.34 23.14 20.30
N ALA A 213 -0.72 23.23 21.47
CA ALA A 213 0.15 22.17 22.00
C ALA A 213 -0.63 20.92 22.43
N LEU A 214 -1.83 21.09 23.00
CA LEU A 214 -2.61 19.98 23.56
C LEU A 214 -3.58 19.33 22.57
N THR A 215 -3.87 19.99 21.44
CA THR A 215 -4.87 19.48 20.48
C THR A 215 -4.32 19.49 19.06
N VAL A 216 -3.90 20.65 18.55
CA VAL A 216 -3.46 20.77 17.14
C VAL A 216 -2.23 19.91 16.84
N VAL A 217 -1.20 19.96 17.70
CA VAL A 217 0.03 19.17 17.50
C VAL A 217 -0.22 17.65 17.56
N PRO A 218 -0.90 17.09 18.58
CA PRO A 218 -1.31 15.68 18.58
C PRO A 218 -2.13 15.28 17.35
N LEU A 219 -3.07 16.14 16.91
CA LEU A 219 -3.89 15.87 15.73
C LEU A 219 -3.04 15.82 14.46
N LEU A 220 -2.13 16.78 14.24
CA LEU A 220 -1.26 16.80 13.06
C LEU A 220 -0.33 15.58 13.02
N ILE A 221 0.25 15.20 14.16
CA ILE A 221 1.08 13.99 14.27
C ILE A 221 0.25 12.75 13.97
N GLY A 222 -0.94 12.64 14.57
CA GLY A 222 -1.85 11.52 14.36
C GLY A 222 -2.34 11.41 12.92
N MET A 223 -2.67 12.52 12.26
CA MET A 223 -3.03 12.55 10.84
C MET A 223 -1.87 12.15 9.93
N THR A 224 -0.65 12.61 10.23
CA THR A 224 0.55 12.23 9.46
C THR A 224 0.84 10.73 9.62
N PHE A 225 0.72 10.22 10.85
CA PHE A 225 0.83 8.79 11.14
C PHE A 225 -0.26 7.96 10.44
N ALA A 226 -1.50 8.44 10.45
CA ALA A 226 -2.60 7.80 9.72
C ALA A 226 -2.33 7.77 8.21
N MET A 227 -1.90 8.89 7.63
CA MET A 227 -1.53 8.95 6.21
C MET A 227 -0.38 7.99 5.86
N MET A 228 0.59 7.81 6.75
CA MET A 228 1.64 6.80 6.59
C MET A 228 1.05 5.37 6.53
N LEU A 229 0.14 5.02 7.44
CA LEU A 229 -0.52 3.70 7.46
C LEU A 229 -1.43 3.48 6.25
N ASP A 230 -2.16 4.52 5.83
CA ASP A 230 -3.00 4.51 4.63
C ASP A 230 -2.16 4.22 3.37
N LEU A 231 -1.00 4.86 3.25
CA LEU A 231 -0.11 4.70 2.09
C LEU A 231 0.55 3.30 2.05
N ASP A 232 0.87 2.74 3.21
CA ASP A 232 1.41 1.38 3.30
C ASP A 232 0.35 0.31 2.98
N SER A 233 -0.93 0.65 3.07
CA SER A 233 -2.02 -0.30 2.85
C SER A 233 -2.18 -0.66 1.35
N PRO A 234 -2.20 -1.96 1.00
CA PRO A 234 -2.20 -2.41 -0.39
C PRO A 234 -3.52 -2.22 -1.15
N ARG A 235 -4.65 -2.48 -0.50
CA ARG A 235 -5.99 -2.57 -1.13
C ARG A 235 -7.11 -1.88 -0.37
N VAL A 236 -6.79 -1.29 0.78
CA VAL A 236 -7.70 -0.59 1.69
C VAL A 236 -7.12 0.78 1.99
N GLY A 237 -7.95 1.73 2.43
CA GLY A 237 -7.56 3.12 2.62
C GLY A 237 -8.15 4.11 1.62
N LEU A 238 -7.84 5.39 1.84
CA LEU A 238 -8.23 6.54 1.03
C LEU A 238 -7.36 6.64 -0.23
N VAL A 239 -6.06 6.38 -0.11
CA VAL A 239 -5.10 6.43 -1.22
C VAL A 239 -4.82 5.03 -1.75
N ARG A 240 -5.51 4.66 -2.84
CA ARG A 240 -5.35 3.34 -3.46
C ARG A 240 -4.52 3.40 -4.73
N ALA A 241 -3.70 2.37 -4.96
CA ALA A 241 -2.86 2.26 -6.16
C ALA A 241 -3.67 2.27 -7.47
N GLY A 242 -4.95 1.88 -7.42
CA GLY A 242 -5.93 1.91 -8.49
C GLY A 242 -5.67 0.90 -9.61
N GLN A 243 -6.72 0.27 -10.14
CA GLN A 243 -6.65 -0.61 -11.32
C GLN A 243 -6.82 0.17 -12.64
N GLY A 244 -6.51 1.47 -12.66
CA GLY A 244 -6.69 2.32 -13.84
C GLY A 244 -6.10 1.76 -15.14
N PRO A 245 -4.85 1.24 -15.12
CA PRO A 245 -4.27 0.55 -16.27
C PRO A 245 -5.07 -0.69 -16.71
N MET A 246 -5.42 -1.58 -15.77
CA MET A 246 -6.18 -2.81 -16.06
C MET A 246 -7.58 -2.52 -16.59
N LEU A 247 -8.29 -1.54 -16.03
CA LEU A 247 -9.62 -1.12 -16.52
C LEU A 247 -9.54 -0.52 -17.94
N ARG A 248 -8.46 0.21 -18.25
CA ARG A 248 -8.22 0.71 -19.60
C ARG A 248 -7.94 -0.44 -20.57
N LEU A 249 -7.13 -1.40 -20.13
CA LEU A 249 -6.81 -2.59 -20.90
C LEU A 249 -8.07 -3.41 -21.18
N GLU A 250 -8.91 -3.68 -20.18
CA GLU A 250 -10.17 -4.41 -20.35
C GLU A 250 -11.05 -3.79 -21.46
N ARG A 251 -11.23 -2.47 -21.43
CA ARG A 251 -11.98 -1.76 -22.48
C ARG A 251 -11.34 -1.88 -23.86
N MET A 252 -10.01 -1.79 -23.93
CA MET A 252 -9.27 -1.95 -25.18
C MET A 252 -9.47 -3.36 -25.77
N LEU A 253 -9.34 -4.39 -24.94
CA LEU A 253 -9.51 -5.79 -25.36
C LEU A 253 -10.96 -6.08 -25.76
N ALA A 254 -11.94 -5.54 -25.03
CA ALA A 254 -13.35 -5.67 -25.35
C ALA A 254 -13.72 -4.99 -26.69
N ALA A 255 -13.19 -3.80 -26.95
CA ALA A 255 -13.42 -3.07 -28.19
C ALA A 255 -12.80 -3.76 -29.41
N ASP A 256 -11.65 -4.40 -29.24
CA ASP A 256 -10.99 -5.15 -30.30
C ASP A 256 -11.73 -6.45 -30.62
N ALA A 257 -12.23 -7.16 -29.62
CA ALA A 257 -13.01 -8.39 -29.83
C ALA A 257 -14.41 -8.18 -30.43
N ALA A 258 -14.89 -6.94 -30.46
CA ALA A 258 -16.16 -6.58 -31.09
C ALA A 258 -16.02 -6.27 -32.59
N ARG A 259 -14.79 -6.25 -33.11
CA ARG A 259 -14.48 -6.05 -34.53
C ARG A 259 -14.37 -7.37 -35.25
#